data_AF-A0A2V8HLD8-F1
#
_entry.id   AF-A0A2V8HLD8-F1
#
_cell.length_a   1.000
_cell.length_b   1.000
_cell.length_c   1.000
_cell.angle_alpha   90.00
_cell.angle_beta   90.00
_cell.angle_gamma   90.00
#
_symmetry.space_group_name_H-M   'P 1'
#
loop_
_entity.id
_entity.type
_entity.pdbx_description
1 polymer ?
#
loop_
_entity_poly.entity_id
_entity_poly.type
_entity_poly.pdbx_seq_one_letter_code
_entity_poly.pdbx_strand_id
1 'polypeptide(L)'
;MSVPTCSRERDVWEAISHGRWPSLADDDLRAHVDACAVCRDVVVVAAPLVADRAVASAEADPPSSAIVWWRAQARARQEAARAASQPITIVHALAIACGAGLLAAGATVWLRGWSGSIGTFMAAVNAIIVAVSTLDTRWTMLLIAVAAWMLLAPIAAYLALRED
;
A
#
# COMPACT_ATOMS: atom_id res chain seq x y z
N MET A 1 -21.37 -50.37 -13.00
CA MET A 1 -20.05 -51.03 -12.87
C MET A 1 -19.70 -50.99 -11.40
N SER A 2 -19.82 -52.10 -10.67
CA SER A 2 -19.52 -52.16 -9.23
C SER A 2 -18.03 -52.40 -9.04
N VAL A 3 -17.37 -51.55 -8.25
CA VAL A 3 -15.96 -51.74 -7.89
C VAL A 3 -15.88 -52.96 -6.96
N PRO A 4 -15.11 -54.01 -7.30
CA PRO A 4 -14.92 -55.13 -6.41
C PRO A 4 -14.23 -54.63 -5.13
N THR A 5 -14.92 -54.75 -3.99
CA THR A 5 -14.44 -54.22 -2.70
C THR A 5 -13.95 -55.39 -1.84
N CYS A 6 -12.71 -55.32 -1.34
CA CYS A 6 -12.20 -56.32 -0.40
C CYS A 6 -12.21 -55.75 1.03
N SER A 7 -12.65 -56.54 2.02
CA SER A 7 -12.67 -56.12 3.42
C SER A 7 -11.27 -55.91 4.02
N ARG A 8 -10.27 -56.68 3.56
CA ARG A 8 -8.87 -56.57 4.02
C ARG A 8 -7.99 -55.65 3.18
N GLU A 9 -8.58 -54.95 2.20
CA GLU A 9 -7.85 -54.01 1.34
C GLU A 9 -7.12 -52.92 2.15
N ARG A 10 -7.79 -52.41 3.19
CA ARG A 10 -7.22 -51.39 4.09
C ARG A 10 -6.00 -51.92 4.85
N ASP A 11 -6.07 -53.14 5.35
CA ASP A 11 -4.99 -53.77 6.12
C ASP A 11 -3.75 -53.99 5.24
N VAL A 12 -3.96 -54.39 3.98
CA VAL A 12 -2.92 -54.52 2.96
C VAL A 12 -2.31 -53.16 2.63
N TRP A 13 -3.13 -52.13 2.39
CA TRP A 13 -2.63 -50.77 2.16
C TRP A 13 -1.78 -50.28 3.32
N GLU A 14 -2.25 -50.49 4.56
CA GLU A 14 -1.55 -50.07 5.76
C GLU A 14 -0.17 -50.75 5.86
N ALA A 15 -0.13 -52.07 5.67
CA ALA A 15 1.13 -52.81 5.66
C ALA A 15 2.13 -52.29 4.61
N ILE A 16 1.66 -51.91 3.42
CA ILE A 16 2.49 -51.32 2.36
C ILE A 16 2.98 -49.93 2.76
N SER A 17 2.08 -49.05 3.21
CA SER A 17 2.39 -47.65 3.51
C SER A 17 3.39 -47.45 4.65
N HIS A 18 3.39 -48.37 5.61
CA HIS A 18 4.34 -48.38 6.72
C HIS A 18 5.63 -49.15 6.38
N GLY A 19 5.80 -49.60 5.13
CA GLY A 19 6.98 -50.35 4.69
C GLY A 19 7.13 -51.72 5.34
N ARG A 20 6.05 -52.29 5.89
CA ARG A 20 6.06 -53.62 6.52
C ARG A 20 5.94 -54.74 5.48
N TRP A 21 5.37 -54.46 4.32
CA TRP A 21 5.24 -55.44 3.25
C TRP A 21 6.56 -55.64 2.49
N PRO A 22 6.98 -56.88 2.13
CA PRO A 22 6.36 -58.18 2.46
C PRO A 22 6.95 -58.85 3.70
N SER A 23 8.08 -58.37 4.23
CA SER A 23 8.89 -59.10 5.21
C SER A 23 8.36 -59.07 6.64
N LEU A 24 7.62 -58.03 7.01
CA LEU A 24 7.04 -57.80 8.35
C LEU A 24 5.51 -57.88 8.32
N ALA A 25 4.93 -58.37 7.22
CA ALA A 25 3.48 -58.57 7.10
C ALA A 25 3.09 -59.96 7.61
N ASP A 26 1.97 -60.02 8.34
CA ASP A 26 1.42 -61.27 8.88
C ASP A 26 1.17 -62.31 7.77
N ASP A 27 1.43 -63.57 8.08
CA ASP A 27 1.30 -64.69 7.15
C ASP A 27 -0.13 -64.82 6.59
N ASP A 28 -1.14 -64.55 7.42
CA ASP A 28 -2.56 -64.51 7.03
C ASP A 28 -2.85 -63.41 6.00
N LEU A 29 -2.17 -62.26 6.11
CA LEU A 29 -2.33 -61.14 5.18
C LEU A 29 -1.64 -61.45 3.84
N ARG A 30 -0.48 -62.11 3.89
CA ARG A 30 0.22 -62.59 2.69
C ARG A 30 -0.60 -63.64 1.94
N ALA A 31 -1.12 -64.64 2.64
CA ALA A 31 -2.01 -65.65 2.07
C ALA A 31 -3.27 -65.03 1.45
N HIS A 32 -3.82 -63.98 2.07
CA HIS A 32 -4.97 -63.26 1.52
C HIS A 32 -4.66 -62.55 0.19
N VAL A 33 -3.53 -61.85 0.09
CA VAL A 33 -3.08 -61.19 -1.15
C VAL A 33 -2.87 -62.21 -2.28
N ASP A 34 -2.35 -63.39 -1.96
CA ASP A 34 -2.19 -64.47 -2.93
C ASP A 34 -3.54 -65.01 -3.43
N ALA A 35 -4.59 -64.98 -2.62
CA ALA A 35 -5.93 -65.44 -3.00
C ALA A 35 -6.84 -64.35 -3.61
N CYS A 36 -6.56 -63.06 -3.33
CA CYS A 36 -7.43 -61.94 -3.68
C CYS A 36 -6.85 -61.08 -4.83
N ALA A 37 -7.50 -61.10 -5.99
CA ALA A 37 -7.07 -60.30 -7.15
C ALA A 37 -7.02 -58.78 -6.85
N VAL A 38 -8.00 -58.25 -6.10
CA VAL A 38 -8.04 -56.82 -5.72
C VAL A 38 -6.82 -56.44 -4.88
N CYS A 39 -6.50 -57.22 -3.84
CA CYS A 39 -5.37 -56.91 -2.97
C CYS A 39 -4.03 -57.16 -3.66
N ARG A 40 -3.97 -58.10 -4.61
CA ARG A 40 -2.80 -58.31 -5.46
C ARG A 40 -2.53 -57.09 -6.33
N ASP A 41 -3.55 -56.55 -6.98
CA ASP A 41 -3.42 -55.34 -7.81
C ASP A 41 -2.96 -54.14 -6.97
N VAL A 42 -3.50 -53.98 -5.75
CA VAL A 42 -3.04 -52.95 -4.79
C VAL A 42 -1.56 -53.12 -4.47
N VAL A 43 -1.08 -54.33 -4.18
CA VAL A 43 0.34 -54.58 -3.90
C VAL A 43 1.22 -54.27 -5.11
N VAL A 44 0.80 -54.69 -6.31
CA VAL A 44 1.54 -54.47 -7.56
C VAL A 44 1.76 -52.98 -7.83
N VAL A 45 0.78 -52.13 -7.53
CA VAL A 45 0.87 -50.68 -7.79
C VAL A 45 1.49 -49.93 -6.61
N ALA A 46 1.00 -50.17 -5.39
CA ALA A 46 1.36 -49.36 -4.23
C ALA A 46 2.76 -49.68 -3.68
N ALA A 47 3.19 -50.95 -3.71
CA ALA A 47 4.49 -51.31 -3.13
C ALA A 47 5.67 -50.65 -3.87
N PRO A 48 5.72 -50.64 -5.22
CA PRO A 48 6.75 -49.90 -5.94
C PRO A 48 6.70 -48.39 -5.67
N LEU A 49 5.51 -47.78 -5.61
CA LEU A 49 5.37 -46.34 -5.36
C LEU A 49 5.87 -45.93 -3.97
N VAL A 50 5.60 -46.74 -2.94
CA VAL A 50 6.10 -46.47 -1.58
C VAL A 50 7.62 -46.66 -1.52
N ALA A 51 8.16 -47.68 -2.18
CA ALA A 51 9.60 -47.89 -2.27
C ALA A 51 10.29 -46.72 -3.00
N ASP A 52 9.74 -46.28 -4.14
CA ASP A 52 10.27 -45.16 -4.93
C ASP A 52 10.20 -43.85 -4.14
N ARG A 53 9.10 -43.61 -3.41
CA ARG A 53 8.99 -42.50 -2.46
C ARG A 53 10.07 -42.54 -1.39
N ALA A 54 10.37 -43.71 -0.83
CA ALA A 54 11.39 -43.84 0.21
C ALA A 54 12.78 -43.50 -0.34
N VAL A 55 13.12 -43.96 -1.55
CA VAL A 55 14.36 -43.62 -2.26
C VAL A 55 14.42 -42.12 -2.56
N ALA A 56 13.39 -41.57 -3.19
CA ALA A 56 13.31 -40.14 -3.51
C ALA A 56 13.40 -39.26 -2.25
N SER A 57 12.84 -39.70 -1.12
CA SER A 57 12.94 -38.98 0.15
C SER A 57 14.33 -39.06 0.77
N ALA A 58 15.05 -40.17 0.56
CA ALA A 58 16.43 -40.35 1.03
C ALA A 58 17.44 -39.59 0.16
N GLU A 59 17.19 -39.49 -1.15
CA GLU A 59 18.01 -38.72 -2.09
C GLU A 59 17.69 -37.22 -2.09
N ALA A 60 16.52 -36.84 -1.57
CA ALA A 60 16.18 -35.44 -1.38
C ALA A 60 17.18 -34.80 -0.41
N ASP A 61 17.84 -33.73 -0.85
CA ASP A 61 18.61 -32.84 0.00
C ASP A 61 17.73 -31.64 0.40
N PRO A 62 16.93 -31.74 1.49
CA PRO A 62 16.11 -30.63 1.92
C PRO A 62 17.01 -29.45 2.31
N PRO A 63 16.61 -28.20 2.01
CA PRO A 63 17.36 -27.05 2.46
C PRO A 63 17.49 -27.07 3.99
N SER A 64 18.64 -26.60 4.50
CA SER A 64 18.89 -26.61 5.93
C SER A 64 17.72 -26.02 6.73
N SER A 65 17.41 -26.64 7.86
CA SER A 65 16.33 -26.21 8.76
C SER A 65 16.46 -24.73 9.15
N ALA A 66 17.70 -24.23 9.24
CA ALA A 66 18.01 -22.83 9.45
C ALA A 66 17.47 -21.91 8.34
N ILE A 67 17.61 -22.29 7.06
CA ILE A 67 17.08 -21.52 5.92
C ILE A 67 15.55 -21.52 5.94
N VAL A 68 14.93 -22.66 6.24
CA VAL A 68 13.47 -22.78 6.34
C VAL A 68 12.94 -21.89 7.47
N TRP A 69 13.55 -21.98 8.65
CA TRP A 69 13.21 -21.13 9.80
C TRP A 69 13.42 -19.65 9.50
N TRP A 70 14.54 -19.29 8.87
CA TRP A 70 14.83 -17.89 8.52
C TRP A 70 13.79 -17.33 7.56
N ARG A 71 13.37 -18.10 6.54
CA ARG A 71 12.29 -17.70 5.62
C ARG A 71 10.95 -17.58 6.35
N ALA A 72 10.64 -18.48 7.28
CA ALA A 72 9.43 -18.39 8.09
C ALA A 72 9.45 -17.12 8.97
N GLN A 73 10.58 -16.85 9.64
CA GLN A 73 10.75 -15.68 10.49
C GLN A 73 10.70 -14.36 9.69
N ALA A 74 11.25 -14.34 8.49
CA ALA A 74 11.18 -13.18 7.60
C ALA A 74 9.73 -12.85 7.24
N ARG A 75 8.89 -13.85 6.94
CA ARG A 75 7.45 -13.65 6.69
C ARG A 75 6.72 -13.13 7.92
N ALA A 76 6.98 -13.72 9.10
CA ALA A 76 6.40 -13.26 10.35
C ALA A 76 6.77 -11.79 10.67
N ARG A 77 8.01 -11.38 10.40
CA ARG A 77 8.44 -9.98 10.55
C ARG A 77 7.73 -9.04 9.57
N GLN A 78 7.51 -9.45 8.33
CA GLN A 78 6.78 -8.65 7.35
C GLN A 78 5.31 -8.46 7.74
N GLU A 79 4.67 -9.51 8.25
CA GLU A 79 3.30 -9.44 8.77
C GLU A 79 3.20 -8.50 9.97
N ALA A 80 4.13 -8.59 10.92
CA ALA A 80 4.22 -7.67 12.04
C ALA A 80 4.46 -6.22 11.61
N ALA A 81 5.32 -5.98 10.61
CA ALA A 81 5.57 -4.66 10.06
C ALA A 81 4.33 -4.07 9.37
N ARG A 82 3.57 -4.89 8.62
CA ARG A 82 2.31 -4.46 8.01
C ARG A 82 1.28 -4.09 9.07
N ALA A 83 1.14 -4.90 10.11
CA ALA A 83 0.26 -4.60 11.25
C ALA A 83 0.66 -3.28 11.95
N ALA A 84 1.95 -3.01 12.09
CA ALA A 84 2.45 -1.77 12.68
C ALA A 84 2.31 -0.54 11.77
N SER A 85 2.34 -0.71 10.44
CA SER A 85 2.22 0.40 9.49
C SER A 85 0.80 0.95 9.33
N GLN A 86 -0.23 0.12 9.56
CA GLN A 86 -1.63 0.50 9.42
C GLN A 86 -2.04 1.71 10.29
N PRO A 87 -1.70 1.79 11.60
CA PRO A 87 -2.04 2.95 12.41
C PRO A 87 -1.27 4.21 12.01
N ILE A 88 -0.03 4.08 11.55
CA ILE A 88 0.81 5.21 11.14
C ILE A 88 0.16 5.93 9.95
N THR A 89 -0.32 5.19 8.95
CA THR A 89 -0.97 5.79 7.78
C THR A 89 -2.26 6.53 8.14
N ILE A 90 -3.03 6.02 9.11
CA ILE A 90 -4.28 6.68 9.58
C ILE A 90 -3.97 8.03 10.23
N VAL A 91 -2.94 8.09 11.09
CA VAL A 91 -2.54 9.35 11.75
C VAL A 91 -2.07 10.38 10.73
N HIS A 92 -1.28 9.97 9.73
CA HIS A 92 -0.83 10.89 8.67
C HIS A 92 -2.00 11.39 7.81
N ALA A 93 -2.94 10.51 7.45
CA ALA A 93 -4.13 10.90 6.70
C ALA A 93 -4.98 11.92 7.49
N LEU A 94 -5.15 11.71 8.79
CA LEU A 94 -5.87 12.65 9.66
C LEU A 94 -5.15 14.00 9.76
N ALA A 95 -3.82 13.98 9.96
CA ALA A 95 -3.03 15.20 10.04
C ALA A 95 -3.11 16.03 8.74
N ILE A 96 -3.02 15.38 7.58
CA ILE A 96 -3.16 16.03 6.26
C ILE A 96 -4.58 16.59 6.10
N ALA A 97 -5.62 15.85 6.47
CA ALA A 97 -7.00 16.31 6.38
C ALA A 97 -7.25 17.56 7.26
N CYS A 98 -6.75 17.55 8.50
CA CYS A 98 -6.83 18.70 9.39
C CYS A 98 -6.05 19.90 8.85
N GLY A 99 -4.83 19.68 8.37
CA GLY A 99 -3.99 20.74 7.77
C GLY A 99 -4.64 21.37 6.54
N ALA A 100 -5.17 20.55 5.62
CA ALA A 100 -5.88 21.02 4.43
C ALA A 100 -7.15 21.80 4.80
N GLY A 101 -7.91 21.34 5.81
CA GLY A 101 -9.08 22.04 6.32
C GLY A 101 -8.74 23.42 6.90
N LEU A 102 -7.68 23.52 7.71
CA LEU A 102 -7.21 24.79 8.26
C LEU A 102 -6.70 25.75 7.19
N LEU A 103 -5.97 25.25 6.20
CA LEU A 103 -5.49 26.08 5.08
C LEU A 103 -6.65 26.60 4.22
N ALA A 104 -7.64 25.76 3.93
CA ALA A 104 -8.84 26.18 3.20
C ALA A 104 -9.66 27.21 3.98
N ALA A 105 -9.84 27.00 5.30
CA ALA A 105 -10.50 27.96 6.17
C ALA A 105 -9.75 29.31 6.24
N GLY A 106 -8.43 29.27 6.42
CA GLY A 106 -7.60 30.48 6.42
C GLY A 106 -7.64 31.22 5.08
N ALA A 107 -7.55 30.50 3.97
CA ALA A 107 -7.62 31.08 2.63
C ALA A 107 -8.98 31.77 2.38
N THR A 108 -10.10 31.18 2.79
CA THR A 108 -11.42 31.80 2.63
C THR A 108 -11.60 33.06 3.47
N VAL A 109 -11.08 33.09 4.71
CA VAL A 109 -11.09 34.29 5.56
C VAL A 109 -10.22 35.39 4.95
N TRP A 110 -9.02 35.04 4.48
CA TRP A 110 -8.10 36.00 3.87
C TRP A 110 -8.65 36.58 2.56
N LEU A 111 -9.22 35.73 1.69
CA LEU A 111 -9.83 36.17 0.43
C LEU A 111 -11.04 37.07 0.66
N ARG A 112 -11.86 36.79 1.68
CA ARG A 112 -13.03 37.61 2.05
C ARG A 112 -12.62 38.94 2.68
N GLY A 113 -11.54 38.98 3.47
CA GLY A 113 -10.96 40.22 3.96
C GLY A 113 -10.34 41.07 2.85
N TRP A 114 -9.68 40.42 1.90
CA TRP A 114 -9.07 41.11 0.75
C TRP A 114 -10.11 41.68 -0.21
N SER A 115 -11.20 40.95 -0.50
CA SER A 115 -12.28 41.46 -1.37
C SER A 115 -13.00 42.67 -0.77
N GLY A 116 -13.22 42.69 0.56
CA GLY A 116 -13.76 43.86 1.26
C GLY A 116 -12.81 45.07 1.23
N SER A 117 -11.51 44.82 1.35
CA SER A 117 -10.48 45.87 1.30
C SER A 117 -10.29 46.44 -0.11
N ILE A 118 -10.36 45.60 -1.16
CA ILE A 118 -10.35 46.05 -2.56
C ILE A 118 -11.61 46.85 -2.87
N GLY A 119 -12.78 46.40 -2.41
CA GLY A 119 -14.05 47.10 -2.66
C GLY A 119 -14.07 48.51 -2.04
N THR A 120 -13.59 48.66 -0.81
CA THR A 120 -13.48 49.96 -0.14
C THR A 120 -12.42 50.85 -0.79
N PHE A 121 -11.28 50.30 -1.21
CA PHE A 121 -10.26 51.03 -1.96
C PHE A 121 -10.80 51.54 -3.32
N MET A 122 -11.46 50.69 -4.10
CA MET A 122 -12.04 51.07 -5.39
C MET A 122 -13.15 52.11 -5.24
N ALA A 123 -13.97 52.02 -4.18
CA ALA A 123 -14.98 53.03 -3.86
C ALA A 123 -14.33 54.38 -3.51
N ALA A 124 -13.25 54.38 -2.73
CA ALA A 124 -12.49 55.59 -2.39
C ALA A 124 -11.83 56.22 -3.63
N VAL A 125 -11.21 55.41 -4.49
CA VAL A 125 -10.62 55.87 -5.76
C VAL A 125 -11.69 56.48 -6.67
N ASN A 126 -12.84 55.83 -6.82
CA ASN A 126 -13.93 56.36 -7.64
C ASN A 126 -14.48 57.68 -7.07
N ALA A 127 -14.62 57.80 -5.75
CA ALA A 127 -15.04 59.04 -5.11
C ALA A 127 -14.04 60.19 -5.37
N ILE A 128 -12.73 59.89 -5.34
CA ILE A 128 -11.67 60.85 -5.66
C ILE A 128 -11.75 61.25 -7.14
N ILE A 129 -11.89 60.30 -8.07
CA ILE A 129 -12.00 60.58 -9.51
C ILE A 129 -13.21 61.49 -9.78
N VAL A 130 -14.36 61.19 -9.20
CA VAL A 130 -15.58 62.01 -9.34
C VAL A 130 -15.33 63.41 -8.77
N ALA A 131 -14.74 63.54 -7.57
CA ALA A 131 -14.42 64.83 -6.98
C ALA A 131 -13.47 65.65 -7.90
N VAL A 132 -12.41 65.03 -8.41
CA VAL A 132 -11.45 65.65 -9.35
C VAL A 132 -12.13 66.05 -10.67
N SER A 133 -13.09 65.27 -11.16
CA SER A 133 -13.83 65.58 -12.40
C SER A 133 -14.73 66.82 -12.30
N THR A 134 -15.07 67.25 -11.07
CA THR A 134 -15.86 68.47 -10.82
C THR A 134 -15.01 69.72 -10.64
N LEU A 135 -13.68 69.58 -10.58
CA LEU A 135 -12.75 70.69 -10.42
C LEU A 135 -12.36 71.31 -11.77
N ASP A 136 -12.18 72.64 -11.77
CA ASP A 136 -11.79 73.43 -12.94
C ASP A 136 -10.44 72.96 -13.53
N THR A 137 -10.30 73.00 -14.86
CA THR A 137 -9.21 72.36 -15.63
C THR A 137 -7.81 72.81 -15.21
N ARG A 138 -7.68 74.00 -14.62
CA ARG A 138 -6.39 74.54 -14.15
C ARG A 138 -5.89 73.86 -12.87
N TRP A 139 -6.81 73.43 -12.00
CA TRP A 139 -6.48 72.78 -10.72
C TRP A 139 -6.21 71.28 -10.89
N THR A 140 -6.86 70.63 -11.85
CA THR A 140 -6.62 69.21 -12.17
C THR A 140 -5.20 68.99 -12.70
N MET A 141 -4.70 69.89 -13.56
CA MET A 141 -3.32 69.82 -14.08
C MET A 141 -2.26 69.96 -12.99
N LEU A 142 -2.48 70.84 -11.99
CA LEU A 142 -1.59 70.99 -10.85
C LEU A 142 -1.59 69.73 -9.96
N LEU A 143 -2.77 69.16 -9.69
CA LEU A 143 -2.88 67.94 -8.88
C LEU A 143 -2.23 66.73 -9.57
N ILE A 144 -2.37 66.60 -10.90
CA ILE A 144 -1.70 65.55 -11.67
C ILE A 144 -0.17 65.74 -11.65
N ALA A 145 0.32 66.97 -11.79
CA ALA A 145 1.76 67.25 -11.72
C ALA A 145 2.36 66.92 -10.34
N VAL A 146 1.66 67.27 -9.25
CA VAL A 146 2.09 66.95 -7.89
C VAL A 146 2.04 65.43 -7.65
N ALA A 147 0.98 64.75 -8.08
CA ALA A 147 0.87 63.30 -7.95
C ALA A 147 1.95 62.55 -8.75
N ALA A 148 2.25 62.99 -9.98
CA ALA A 148 3.32 62.44 -10.80
C ALA A 148 4.69 62.61 -10.14
N TRP A 149 4.96 63.78 -9.54
CA TRP A 149 6.21 64.03 -8.82
C TRP A 149 6.34 63.18 -7.56
N MET A 150 5.24 63.00 -6.82
CA MET A 150 5.20 62.14 -5.63
C MET A 150 5.41 60.66 -5.97
N LEU A 151 5.07 60.22 -7.18
CA LEU A 151 5.32 58.85 -7.66
C LEU A 151 6.75 58.68 -8.20
N LEU A 152 7.30 59.69 -8.87
CA LEU A 152 8.63 59.66 -9.48
C LEU A 152 9.76 59.77 -8.44
N ALA A 153 9.58 60.55 -7.37
CA ALA A 153 10.58 60.73 -6.33
C ALA A 153 11.01 59.44 -5.60
N PRO A 154 10.09 58.56 -5.14
CA PRO A 154 10.47 57.30 -4.49
C PRO A 154 11.07 56.29 -5.48
N ILE A 155 10.66 56.31 -6.75
CA ILE A 155 11.23 55.44 -7.79
C ILE A 155 12.69 55.85 -8.08
N ALA A 156 12.96 57.15 -8.19
CA ALA A 156 14.32 57.66 -8.36
C ALA A 156 15.22 57.33 -7.15
N ALA A 157 14.70 57.47 -5.92
CA ALA A 157 15.42 57.09 -4.71
C ALA A 157 15.70 55.58 -4.63
N TYR A 158 14.75 54.75 -5.07
CA TYR A 158 14.92 53.29 -5.10
C TYR A 158 15.94 52.84 -6.16
N LEU A 159 15.97 53.50 -7.31
CA LEU A 159 16.97 53.22 -8.35
C LEU A 159 18.38 53.67 -7.90
N ALA A 160 18.50 54.84 -7.26
CA ALA A 160 19.76 55.32 -6.72
C ALA A 160 20.32 54.40 -5.61
N LEU A 161 19.47 53.85 -4.74
CA LEU A 161 19.90 52.89 -3.70
C LEU A 161 20.25 51.50 -4.23
N ARG A 162 19.91 51.17 -5.48
CA ARG A 162 20.17 49.86 -6.08
C ARG A 162 21.50 49.81 -6.84
N GLU A 163 22.09 50.97 -7.14
CA GLU A 163 23.35 51.10 -7.86
C GLU A 163 24.59 51.11 -6.95
N ASP A 164 24.42 51.17 -5.63
CA ASP A 164 25.43 50.93 -4.58
C ASP A 164 25.43 49.46 -4.09
#